data_AF-A0A9E1K7U4-F1
#
_entry.id   AF-A0A9E1K7U4-F1
#
_cell.length_a   1.000
_cell.length_b   1.000
_cell.length_c   1.000
_cell.angle_alpha   90.00
_cell.angle_beta   90.00
_cell.angle_gamma   90.00
#
_symmetry.space_group_name_H-M   'P 1'
#
loop_
_entity.id
_entity.type
_entity.pdbx_description
1 polymer ?
#
loop_
_entity_poly.entity_id
_entity_poly.type
_entity_poly.pdbx_seq_one_letter_code
_entity_poly.pdbx_strand_id
1 'polypeptide(L)'
;MNYSKVTELKNTSICLATGTSISPEFDSASYLKKHVTHSQVTCIELLLKKRVEAIAGDEVVLKALLKERNNKWQLKSVFNT
;
A
#
# COMPACT_ATOMS: atom_id res chain seq x y z
N MET A 1 -8.89 -9.88 -2.98
CA MET A 1 -8.69 -10.40 -1.61
C MET A 1 -9.03 -9.25 -0.66
N ASN A 2 -10.03 -9.43 0.20
CA ASN A 2 -10.39 -8.43 1.22
C ASN A 2 -9.71 -8.82 2.52
N TYR A 3 -8.92 -7.91 3.09
CA TYR A 3 -8.25 -8.10 4.36
C TYR A 3 -9.00 -7.28 5.41
N SER A 4 -9.46 -7.94 6.48
CA SER A 4 -10.22 -7.29 7.56
C SER A 4 -9.32 -6.91 8.74
N LYS A 5 -8.14 -7.52 8.84
CA LYS A 5 -7.18 -7.30 9.92
C LYS A 5 -5.75 -7.25 9.39
N VAL A 6 -4.91 -6.40 9.99
CA VAL A 6 -3.48 -6.30 9.65
C VAL A 6 -2.77 -7.65 9.82
N THR A 7 -3.22 -8.50 10.74
CA THR A 7 -2.67 -9.84 10.98
C THR A 7 -2.85 -10.80 9.81
N GLU A 8 -3.76 -10.52 8.88
CA GLU A 8 -3.98 -11.33 7.67
C GLU A 8 -2.95 -11.02 6.57
N LEU A 9 -2.21 -9.90 6.70
CA LEU A 9 -1.11 -9.50 5.82
C LEU A 9 0.23 -10.12 6.24
N LYS A 10 0.21 -11.23 6.99
CA LYS A 10 1.42 -11.92 7.45
C LYS A 10 2.33 -12.27 6.26
N ASN A 11 3.62 -11.95 6.41
CA ASN A 11 4.66 -12.13 5.38
C ASN A 11 4.47 -11.30 4.10
N THR A 12 3.45 -10.44 4.01
CA THR A 12 3.27 -9.56 2.87
C THR A 12 4.37 -8.52 2.81
N SER A 13 4.93 -8.31 1.62
CA SER A 13 5.90 -7.24 1.35
C SER A 13 5.16 -5.92 1.09
N ILE A 14 5.32 -4.97 2.00
CA ILE A 14 4.61 -3.68 1.98
C ILE A 14 5.61 -2.54 1.96
N CYS A 15 5.52 -1.66 0.96
CA CYS A 15 6.34 -0.46 0.90
C CYS A 15 5.66 0.74 1.56
N LEU A 16 6.43 1.54 2.29
CA LEU A 16 6.00 2.80 2.88
C LEU A 16 7.08 3.88 2.72
N ALA A 17 6.66 5.15 2.69
CA ALA A 17 7.58 6.27 2.70
C ALA A 17 8.08 6.56 4.13
N THR A 18 9.33 6.99 4.25
CA THR A 18 9.96 7.35 5.52
C THR A 18 9.19 8.48 6.20
N GLY A 19 9.01 8.38 7.52
CA GLY A 19 8.27 9.37 8.31
C GLY A 19 6.75 9.25 8.21
N THR A 20 6.23 8.28 7.47
CA THR A 20 4.79 8.03 7.37
C THR A 20 4.36 7.14 8.54
N SER A 21 3.42 7.62 9.36
CA SER A 21 2.74 6.80 10.37
C SER A 21 1.41 6.34 9.81
N ILE A 22 1.16 5.02 9.82
CA ILE A 22 -0.06 4.44 9.23
C ILE A 22 -1.09 4.15 10.32
N SER A 23 -0.70 3.34 11.30
CA SER A 23 -1.46 3.09 12.51
C SER A 23 -0.55 2.40 13.54
N PRO A 24 -0.80 2.55 14.84
CA PRO A 24 0.02 1.89 15.87
C PRO A 24 0.12 0.36 15.67
N GLU A 25 -0.98 -0.27 15.23
CA GLU A 25 -1.05 -1.70 14.92
C GLU A 25 -0.19 -2.08 13.72
N PHE A 26 -0.24 -1.30 12.64
CA PHE A 26 0.60 -1.50 11.47
C PHE A 26 2.07 -1.25 11.80
N ASP A 27 2.37 -0.15 12.50
CA ASP A 27 3.72 0.31 12.79
C ASP A 27 4.45 -0.66 13.75
N SER A 28 3.73 -1.25 14.71
CA SER A 28 4.25 -2.27 15.62
C SER A 28 4.28 -3.70 15.05
N ALA A 29 3.61 -3.97 13.92
CA ALA A 29 3.56 -5.31 13.33
C ALA A 29 4.94 -5.77 12.78
N SER A 30 5.62 -6.62 13.53
CA SER A 30 6.92 -7.22 13.17
C SER A 30 6.81 -8.37 12.14
N TYR A 31 5.61 -8.90 11.96
CA TYR A 31 5.32 -9.98 11.01
C TYR A 31 5.13 -9.49 9.55
N LEU A 32 5.20 -8.18 9.31
CA LEU A 32 5.14 -7.56 7.99
C LEU A 32 6.55 -7.32 7.46
N LYS A 33 6.76 -7.56 6.17
CA LYS A 33 8.00 -7.19 5.49
C LYS A 33 7.89 -5.74 5.01
N LYS A 34 8.25 -4.80 5.90
CA LYS A 34 8.17 -3.36 5.65
C LYS A 34 9.39 -2.87 4.86
N HIS A 35 9.15 -2.33 3.67
CA HIS A 35 10.16 -1.66 2.85
C HIS A 35 10.02 -0.16 2.99
N VAL A 36 10.89 0.44 3.79
CA VAL A 36 10.89 1.90 3.98
C VAL A 36 11.71 2.54 2.86
N THR A 37 11.13 3.53 2.19
CA THR A 37 11.79 4.28 1.10
C THR A 37 11.69 5.78 1.34
N HIS A 38 12.46 6.55 0.57
CA HIS A 38 12.54 8.01 0.72
C HIS A 38 11.30 8.73 0.17
N SER A 39 10.48 8.08 -0.67
CA SER A 39 9.32 8.70 -1.29
C SER A 39 8.24 7.69 -1.64
N GLN A 40 6.99 8.14 -1.66
CA GLN A 40 5.86 7.31 -2.08
C GLN A 40 5.93 6.94 -3.57
N VAL A 41 6.59 7.78 -4.39
CA VAL A 41 6.88 7.48 -5.80
C VAL A 41 7.72 6.22 -5.94
N THR A 42 8.77 6.08 -5.13
CA THR A 42 9.61 4.87 -5.12
C THR A 42 8.80 3.64 -4.74
N CYS A 43 7.90 3.74 -3.77
CA CYS A 43 7.01 2.62 -3.43
C CYS A 43 6.09 2.20 -4.58
N ILE A 44 5.55 3.17 -5.33
CA ILE A 44 4.72 2.89 -6.49
C ILE A 44 5.52 2.19 -7.58
N GLU A 45 6.75 2.62 -7.85
CA GLU A 45 7.62 1.93 -8.81
C GLU A 45 7.90 0.48 -8.39
N LEU A 46 8.18 0.24 -7.11
CA LEU A 46 8.42 -1.11 -6.60
C LEU A 46 7.17 -1.99 -6.75
N LEU A 47 5.99 -1.43 -6.52
CA LEU A 47 4.72 -2.13 -6.72
C LEU A 47 4.52 -2.49 -8.19
N LEU A 48 4.73 -1.54 -9.11
CA LEU A 48 4.59 -1.77 -10.55
C LEU A 48 5.60 -2.79 -11.09
N LYS A 49 6.82 -2.80 -10.53
CA LYS A 49 7.87 -3.79 -10.83
C LYS A 49 7.64 -5.15 -10.15
N LYS A 50 6.53 -5.34 -9.43
CA LYS A 50 6.20 -6.54 -8.64
C LYS A 50 7.29 -6.91 -7.62
N ARG A 51 8.03 -5.93 -7.12
CA ARG A 51 9.07 -6.10 -6.09
C ARG A 51 8.49 -6.06 -4.68
N VAL A 52 7.32 -5.46 -4.52
CA VAL A 52 6.49 -5.47 -3.31
C VAL A 52 5.06 -5.85 -3.69
N GLU A 53 4.30 -6.34 -2.73
CA GLU A 53 2.93 -6.82 -2.94
C GLU A 53 1.90 -5.73 -2.66
N ALA A 54 2.22 -4.79 -1.78
CA ALA A 54 1.36 -3.66 -1.44
C ALA A 54 2.16 -2.40 -1.12
N ILE A 55 1.44 -1.28 -1.07
CA ILE A 55 1.95 0.01 -0.59
C ILE A 55 1.04 0.52 0.52
N ALA A 56 1.64 1.11 1.55
CA ALA A 56 0.95 1.83 2.60
C ALA A 56 1.28 3.32 2.48
N GLY A 57 0.27 4.17 2.58
CA GLY A 57 0.45 5.61 2.52
C GLY A 57 -0.88 6.35 2.45
N ASP A 58 -0.80 7.65 2.18
CA ASP A 58 -1.94 8.55 2.25
C ASP A 58 -3.08 8.16 1.29
N GLU A 59 -4.31 8.12 1.81
CA GLU A 59 -5.48 7.69 1.06
C GLU A 59 -5.78 8.60 -0.14
N VAL A 60 -5.56 9.91 -0.03
CA VAL A 60 -5.77 10.88 -1.11
C VAL A 60 -4.81 10.60 -2.26
N VAL A 61 -3.53 10.34 -1.94
CA VAL A 61 -2.51 9.98 -2.94
C VAL A 61 -2.87 8.67 -3.63
N LEU A 62 -3.27 7.65 -2.87
CA LEU A 62 -3.65 6.35 -3.42
C LEU A 62 -4.92 6.44 -4.28
N LYS A 63 -5.93 7.22 -3.88
CA LYS A 63 -7.13 7.48 -4.67
C LYS A 63 -6.81 8.24 -5.96
N ALA A 64 -5.92 9.23 -5.92
CA ALA A 64 -5.49 9.95 -7.12
C ALA A 64 -4.80 9.01 -8.12
N LEU A 65 -3.92 8.13 -7.63
CA LEU A 65 -3.27 7.10 -8.46
C LEU A 65 -4.26 6.09 -9.04
N LEU A 66 -5.24 5.65 -8.23
CA LEU A 66 -6.31 4.78 -8.71
C LEU A 66 -7.18 5.46 -9.77
N LYS A 67 -7.46 6.75 -9.64
CA LYS A 67 -8.21 7.53 -10.64
C LYS A 67 -7.44 7.62 -11.96
N GLU A 68 -6.16 7.96 -11.92
CA GLU A 68 -5.29 7.98 -13.11
C GLU A 68 -5.16 6.59 -13.75
N ARG A 69 -5.01 5.54 -12.93
CA ARG A 69 -5.00 4.15 -13.40
C ARG A 69 -6.34 3.75 -14.00
N ASN A 70 -7.48 4.07 -13.38
CA ASN A 70 -8.81 3.68 -13.86
C ASN A 70 -9.20 4.40 -15.15
N ASN A 71 -8.78 5.66 -15.32
CA ASN A 71 -8.93 6.37 -16.58
C ASN A 71 -8.17 5.69 -17.74
N LYS A 72 -7.13 4.89 -17.45
CA LYS A 72 -6.42 4.09 -18.47
C LYS A 72 -6.75 2.58 -18.48
N TRP A 73 -7.25 2.00 -17.38
CA TRP A 73 -7.29 0.53 -17.18
C TRP A 73 -8.57 -0.03 -16.52
N GLN A 74 -9.61 0.77 -16.27
CA GLN A 74 -10.93 0.37 -15.76
C GLN A 74 -10.95 -0.78 -14.72
N LEU A 75 -10.50 -0.53 -13.48
CA LEU A 75 -10.60 -1.54 -12.42
C LEU A 75 -11.59 -1.14 -11.32
N LYS A 76 -12.44 -2.10 -10.95
CA LYS A 76 -13.49 -1.94 -9.94
C LYS A 76 -12.88 -1.79 -8.54
N SER A 77 -13.42 -0.84 -7.78
CA SER A 77 -13.17 -0.68 -6.34
C SER A 77 -13.52 -1.98 -5.60
N VAL A 78 -12.69 -2.36 -4.64
CA VAL A 78 -12.91 -3.54 -3.79
C VAL A 78 -13.55 -3.16 -2.45
N PHE A 79 -13.76 -1.87 -2.19
CA PHE A 79 -14.42 -1.37 -0.99
C PHE A 79 -15.72 -0.63 -1.37
N ASN A 80 -16.82 -1.02 -0.73
CA ASN A 80 -18.06 -0.25 -0.66
C ASN A 80 -18.04 0.59 0.62
N THR A 81 -18.37 1.87 0.47
CA THR A 81 -19.03 2.68 1.49
C THR A 81 -20.31 2.03 1.99
#